data_AF-X1GSN9-F1
#
_entry.id   AF-X1GSN9-F1
#
_cell.length_a   1.000
_cell.length_b   1.000
_cell.length_c   1.000
_cell.angle_alpha   90.00
_cell.angle_beta   90.00
_cell.angle_gamma   90.00
#
_symmetry.space_group_name_H-M   'P 1'
#
loop_
_entity.id
_entity.type
_entity.pdbx_description
1 polymer ?
#
loop_
_entity_poly.entity_id
_entity_poly.type
_entity_poly.pdbx_seq_one_letter_code
_entity_poly.pdbx_strand_id
1 'polypeptide(L)'
;DTMDATQEAMDKISIVHAKGGSTSIVPTTLSAPMGDIIRAIKTIELAKKRTLPGAQVLGVHLEGPYFSMEQKGAQNPEFLKNPMPEEYLKILDEYNCILRVSAAPELPGGLELGRELKKRGIVASIAHTNATYQDILAAVDAGYTHVTHMYSGMSGLKRINAYRISGVIESTLLLDELTTEVIADGHHLPPSLIKLIIKAGSLDKVSVITDAMSATGLGPGEYSIGGLDIVVEANIAEEFEIPEVEGNYVAKLLARDAFAGSVATMNRCVKI
;
A
#
# COMPACT_ATOMS: atom_id res chain seq x y z
N ASP A 1 9.40 0.85 2.74
CA ASP A 1 8.71 1.05 4.04
C ASP A 1 9.62 1.79 5.02
N THR A 2 9.15 1.99 6.25
CA THR A 2 9.88 2.69 7.34
C THR A 2 10.23 1.79 8.53
N MET A 3 10.32 0.48 8.33
CA MET A 3 10.49 -0.49 9.41
C MET A 3 11.91 -0.50 10.01
N ASP A 4 12.90 0.09 9.34
CA ASP A 4 14.23 0.38 9.92
C ASP A 4 14.13 1.22 11.21
N ALA A 5 13.06 2.03 11.32
CA ALA A 5 12.70 2.79 12.52
C ALA A 5 13.82 3.68 13.11
N THR A 6 14.72 4.22 12.28
CA THR A 6 15.75 5.19 12.69
C THR A 6 15.52 6.59 12.11
N GLN A 7 15.99 7.63 12.79
CA GLN A 7 15.94 9.01 12.26
C GLN A 7 16.82 9.20 11.02
N GLU A 8 17.93 8.46 10.93
CA GLU A 8 18.80 8.46 9.75
C GLU A 8 18.08 7.89 8.52
N ALA A 9 17.32 6.79 8.68
CA ALA A 9 16.49 6.25 7.62
C ALA A 9 15.43 7.28 7.18
N MET A 10 14.79 7.98 8.12
CA MET A 10 13.83 9.03 7.79
C MET A 10 14.45 10.20 7.00
N ASP A 11 15.68 10.62 7.32
CA ASP A 11 16.40 11.64 6.55
C ASP A 11 16.68 11.16 5.12
N LYS A 12 17.14 9.90 4.96
CA LYS A 12 17.40 9.31 3.63
C LYS A 12 16.12 9.22 2.79
N ILE A 13 15.04 8.71 3.37
CA ILE A 13 13.73 8.61 2.71
C ILE A 13 13.25 9.99 2.27
N SER A 14 13.32 10.98 3.16
CA SER A 14 12.94 12.37 2.87
C SER A 14 13.71 12.96 1.67
N ILE A 15 15.03 12.74 1.61
CA ILE A 15 15.88 13.21 0.50
C ILE A 15 15.55 12.48 -0.81
N VAL A 16 15.39 11.16 -0.78
CA VAL A 16 15.10 10.36 -1.98
C VAL A 16 13.78 10.76 -2.61
N HIS A 17 12.72 10.90 -1.81
CA HIS A 17 11.42 11.35 -2.32
C HIS A 17 11.45 12.79 -2.82
N ALA A 18 12.19 13.69 -2.17
CA ALA A 18 12.38 15.06 -2.66
C ALA A 18 13.10 15.13 -4.01
N LYS A 19 14.14 14.30 -4.23
CA LYS A 19 14.78 14.15 -5.54
C LYS A 19 13.80 13.65 -6.62
N GLY A 20 12.81 12.88 -6.21
CA GLY A 20 11.68 12.44 -7.02
C GLY A 20 10.59 13.49 -7.27
N GLY A 21 10.70 14.69 -6.70
CA GLY A 21 9.73 15.77 -6.84
C GLY A 21 8.61 15.77 -5.78
N SER A 22 8.60 14.82 -4.84
CA SER A 22 7.64 14.81 -3.74
C SER A 22 8.05 15.84 -2.67
N THR A 23 7.14 16.75 -2.33
CA THR A 23 7.36 17.76 -1.28
C THR A 23 6.91 17.27 0.10
N SER A 24 6.06 16.25 0.14
CA SER A 24 5.53 15.65 1.35
C SER A 24 5.29 14.16 1.15
N ILE A 25 5.37 13.40 2.24
CA ILE A 25 5.19 11.95 2.28
C ILE A 25 4.36 11.55 3.50
N VAL A 26 3.67 10.42 3.37
CA VAL A 26 3.05 9.70 4.48
C VAL A 26 3.82 8.38 4.59
N PRO A 27 4.85 8.30 5.44
CA PRO A 27 5.66 7.09 5.53
C PRO A 27 4.84 5.92 6.06
N THR A 28 5.13 4.74 5.50
CA THR A 28 4.27 3.56 5.58
C THR A 28 4.97 2.41 6.29
N THR A 29 4.26 1.78 7.24
CA THR A 29 4.70 0.55 7.92
C THR A 29 4.44 -0.68 7.06
N LEU A 30 4.89 -1.86 7.50
CA LEU A 30 4.49 -3.16 6.94
C LEU A 30 3.96 -4.07 8.05
N SER A 31 3.40 -5.22 7.66
CA SER A 31 3.08 -6.28 8.61
C SER A 31 4.34 -6.78 9.31
N ALA A 32 4.39 -6.64 10.62
CA ALA A 32 5.54 -6.93 11.48
C ALA A 32 5.07 -7.20 12.92
N PRO A 33 5.95 -7.67 13.82
CA PRO A 33 5.63 -7.71 15.25
C PRO A 33 5.15 -6.34 15.74
N MET A 34 4.15 -6.32 16.62
CA MET A 34 3.51 -5.06 17.03
C MET A 34 4.49 -4.07 17.67
N GLY A 35 5.49 -4.59 18.41
CA GLY A 35 6.55 -3.75 18.97
C GLY A 35 7.38 -3.02 17.91
N ASP A 36 7.53 -3.61 16.72
CA ASP A 36 8.29 -3.05 15.60
C ASP A 36 7.49 -1.96 14.89
N ILE A 37 6.19 -2.22 14.67
CA ILE A 37 5.23 -1.22 14.16
C ILE A 37 5.22 0.01 15.07
N ILE A 38 5.13 -0.20 16.40
CA ILE A 38 5.14 0.90 17.37
C ILE A 38 6.46 1.69 17.32
N ARG A 39 7.61 1.02 17.14
CA ARG A 39 8.90 1.72 16.96
C ARG A 39 8.89 2.58 15.70
N ALA A 40 8.37 2.07 14.59
CA ALA A 40 8.23 2.83 13.35
C ALA A 40 7.33 4.06 13.53
N ILE A 41 6.15 3.91 14.16
CA ILE A 41 5.23 5.02 14.47
C ILE A 41 5.95 6.11 15.27
N LYS A 42 6.65 5.75 16.35
CA LYS A 42 7.40 6.71 17.19
C LYS A 42 8.46 7.44 16.39
N THR A 43 9.20 6.73 15.54
CA THR A 43 10.23 7.34 14.68
C THR A 43 9.63 8.32 13.68
N ILE A 44 8.51 7.98 13.04
CA ILE A 44 7.80 8.86 12.11
C ILE A 44 7.25 10.09 12.84
N GLU A 45 6.69 9.92 14.04
CA GLU A 45 6.18 11.03 14.84
C GLU A 45 7.29 12.02 15.22
N LEU A 46 8.46 11.52 15.61
CA LEU A 46 9.63 12.37 15.87
C LEU A 46 10.11 13.08 14.61
N ALA A 47 10.12 12.40 13.46
CA ALA A 47 10.50 12.99 12.18
C ALA A 47 9.52 14.11 11.75
N LYS A 48 8.22 13.92 11.98
CA LYS A 48 7.18 14.94 11.73
C LYS A 48 7.37 16.22 12.54
N LYS A 49 7.93 16.12 13.76
CA LYS A 49 8.13 17.25 14.68
C LYS A 49 9.36 18.11 14.37
N ARG A 50 10.18 17.73 13.38
CA ARG A 50 11.41 18.45 13.02
C ARG A 50 11.45 18.79 11.53
N THR A 51 12.31 19.73 11.18
CA THR A 51 12.62 20.03 9.78
C THR A 51 13.48 18.91 9.20
N LEU A 52 12.95 18.23 8.19
CA LEU A 52 13.67 17.21 7.42
C LEU A 52 14.48 17.84 6.27
N PRO A 53 15.56 17.19 5.80
CA PRO A 53 16.40 17.66 4.69
C PRO A 53 15.72 17.60 3.31
N GLY A 54 14.54 17.00 3.19
CA GLY A 54 13.79 16.89 1.94
C GLY A 54 12.26 16.94 2.15
N ALA A 55 11.55 15.93 1.64
CA ALA A 55 10.10 15.83 1.75
C ALA A 55 9.64 15.83 3.22
N GLN A 56 8.60 16.61 3.52
CA GLN A 56 8.03 16.71 4.85
C GLN A 56 7.19 15.47 5.19
N VAL A 57 7.15 15.08 6.47
CA VAL A 57 6.31 13.98 6.94
C VAL A 57 4.97 14.54 7.40
N LEU A 58 3.88 14.08 6.79
CA LEU A 58 2.52 14.52 7.14
C LEU A 58 1.94 13.73 8.33
N GLY A 59 2.32 12.46 8.45
CA GLY A 59 1.83 11.55 9.48
C GLY A 59 2.13 10.11 9.09
N VAL A 60 1.43 9.16 9.70
CA VAL A 60 1.69 7.72 9.51
C VAL A 60 0.59 7.09 8.67
N HIS A 61 1.01 6.22 7.75
CA HIS A 61 0.15 5.21 7.15
C HIS A 61 0.48 3.84 7.75
N LEU A 62 -0.50 3.24 8.44
CA LEU A 62 -0.40 1.87 8.91
C LEU A 62 -0.87 0.91 7.81
N GLU A 63 0.07 0.28 7.13
CA GLU A 63 -0.22 -0.80 6.18
C GLU A 63 0.02 -2.15 6.86
N GLY A 64 -1.07 -2.79 7.28
CA GLY A 64 -1.04 -4.04 8.02
C GLY A 64 -1.06 -3.82 9.53
N PRO A 65 -1.11 -4.91 10.32
CA PRO A 65 -1.01 -6.32 9.90
C PRO A 65 -2.36 -6.97 9.56
N TYR A 66 -3.43 -6.19 9.44
CA TYR A 66 -4.81 -6.68 9.32
C TYR A 66 -5.19 -7.10 7.90
N PHE A 67 -4.51 -8.11 7.33
CA PHE A 67 -4.65 -8.51 5.93
C PHE A 67 -5.02 -9.97 5.72
N SER A 68 -5.67 -10.24 4.58
CA SER A 68 -6.06 -11.57 4.18
C SER A 68 -4.85 -12.39 3.73
N MET A 69 -4.73 -13.62 4.25
CA MET A 69 -3.66 -14.55 3.85
C MET A 69 -3.70 -14.87 2.35
N GLU A 70 -4.89 -14.85 1.73
CA GLU A 70 -5.07 -15.11 0.29
C GLU A 70 -4.49 -13.99 -0.58
N GLN A 71 -4.31 -12.79 -0.02
CA GLN A 71 -3.88 -11.59 -0.74
C GLN A 71 -2.65 -10.97 -0.07
N LYS A 72 -1.83 -11.79 0.59
CA LYS A 72 -0.67 -11.35 1.36
C LYS A 72 0.38 -10.60 0.54
N GLY A 73 0.58 -10.94 -0.75
CA GLY A 73 1.69 -10.42 -1.54
C GLY A 73 3.03 -10.56 -0.80
N ALA A 74 3.80 -9.47 -0.72
CA ALA A 74 5.05 -9.41 0.05
C ALA A 74 4.87 -8.99 1.53
N GLN A 75 3.69 -9.21 2.11
CA GLN A 75 3.49 -9.09 3.55
C GLN A 75 3.90 -10.40 4.22
N ASN A 76 4.70 -10.34 5.29
CA ASN A 76 5.16 -11.54 5.98
C ASN A 76 3.96 -12.26 6.63
N PRO A 77 3.66 -13.51 6.23
CA PRO A 77 2.48 -14.25 6.68
C PRO A 77 2.48 -14.54 8.19
N GLU A 78 3.64 -14.57 8.84
CA GLU A 78 3.73 -14.83 10.29
C GLU A 78 3.09 -13.73 11.13
N PHE A 79 2.97 -12.52 10.58
CA PHE A 79 2.45 -11.37 11.31
C PHE A 79 1.03 -10.99 10.93
N LEU A 80 0.47 -11.59 9.87
CA LEU A 80 -0.90 -11.32 9.44
C LEU A 80 -1.90 -11.84 10.47
N LYS A 81 -2.89 -11.01 10.80
CA LYS A 81 -3.90 -11.34 11.81
C LYS A 81 -5.18 -10.56 11.63
N ASN A 82 -6.24 -11.00 12.30
CA ASN A 82 -7.49 -10.27 12.36
C ASN A 82 -7.34 -9.01 13.22
N PRO A 83 -8.05 -7.91 12.87
CA PRO A 83 -8.12 -6.72 13.71
C PRO A 83 -8.81 -7.01 15.04
N MET A 84 -8.16 -6.65 16.15
CA MET A 84 -8.68 -6.83 17.51
C MET A 84 -8.78 -5.48 18.24
N PRO A 85 -9.95 -5.09 18.79
CA PRO A 85 -10.14 -3.80 19.46
C PRO A 85 -9.10 -3.48 20.53
N GLU A 86 -8.74 -4.44 21.37
CA GLU A 86 -7.76 -4.28 22.44
C GLU A 86 -6.34 -3.96 21.95
N GLU A 87 -6.07 -4.16 20.66
CA GLU A 87 -4.79 -3.86 20.03
C GLU A 87 -4.85 -2.54 19.28
N TYR A 88 -5.76 -2.40 18.31
CA TYR A 88 -5.82 -1.17 17.53
C TYR A 88 -6.27 0.04 18.37
N LEU A 89 -7.15 -0.12 19.36
CA LEU A 89 -7.56 1.01 20.20
C LEU A 89 -6.37 1.58 20.98
N LYS A 90 -5.50 0.73 21.52
CA LYS A 90 -4.30 1.19 22.24
C LYS A 90 -3.40 2.05 21.35
N ILE A 91 -3.20 1.62 20.11
CA ILE A 91 -2.36 2.34 19.14
C ILE A 91 -3.04 3.66 18.74
N LEU A 92 -4.32 3.61 18.41
CA LEU A 92 -5.09 4.79 17.97
C LEU A 92 -5.31 5.80 19.11
N ASP A 93 -5.32 5.36 20.37
CA ASP A 93 -5.41 6.23 21.55
C ASP A 93 -4.07 6.90 21.87
N GLU A 94 -2.95 6.22 21.63
CA GLU A 94 -1.61 6.74 21.94
C GLU A 94 -1.06 7.65 20.83
N TYR A 95 -1.33 7.35 19.55
CA TYR A 95 -0.66 7.99 18.41
C TYR A 95 -1.61 8.78 17.51
N ASN A 96 -1.77 10.08 17.80
CA ASN A 96 -2.57 11.01 16.98
C ASN A 96 -1.93 11.38 15.62
N CYS A 97 -0.75 10.84 15.30
CA CYS A 97 -0.08 11.08 14.03
C CYS A 97 -0.52 10.14 12.91
N ILE A 98 -1.35 9.13 13.20
CA ILE A 98 -1.88 8.17 12.23
C ILE A 98 -2.95 8.86 11.39
N LEU A 99 -2.72 8.90 10.07
CA LEU A 99 -3.63 9.53 9.10
C LEU A 99 -4.45 8.50 8.32
N ARG A 100 -3.88 7.30 8.13
CA ARG A 100 -4.46 6.23 7.34
C ARG A 100 -4.15 4.86 7.93
N VAL A 101 -5.11 3.96 7.88
CA VAL A 101 -4.93 2.54 8.15
C VAL A 101 -5.47 1.73 6.97
N SER A 102 -4.63 0.85 6.42
CA SER A 102 -5.02 -0.12 5.40
C SER A 102 -5.31 -1.46 6.04
N ALA A 103 -6.45 -2.05 5.71
CA ALA A 103 -6.89 -3.34 6.25
C ALA A 103 -7.80 -4.07 5.26
N ALA A 104 -7.90 -5.39 5.45
CA ALA A 104 -8.84 -6.25 4.74
C ALA A 104 -10.20 -6.22 5.47
N PRO A 105 -11.25 -5.62 4.88
CA PRO A 105 -12.51 -5.38 5.58
C PRO A 105 -13.34 -6.65 5.80
N GLU A 106 -13.11 -7.72 5.03
CA GLU A 106 -13.81 -9.00 5.15
C GLU A 106 -13.37 -9.82 6.36
N LEU A 107 -12.25 -9.46 6.99
CA LEU A 107 -11.76 -10.16 8.17
C LEU A 107 -12.67 -9.89 9.39
N PRO A 108 -12.78 -10.85 10.33
CA PRO A 108 -13.43 -10.61 11.61
C PRO A 108 -12.85 -9.37 12.31
N GLY A 109 -13.71 -8.41 12.68
CA GLY A 109 -13.30 -7.14 13.30
C GLY A 109 -12.98 -6.02 12.30
N GLY A 110 -12.92 -6.30 10.99
CA GLY A 110 -12.55 -5.33 9.95
C GLY A 110 -13.54 -4.18 9.83
N LEU A 111 -14.84 -4.50 9.87
CA LEU A 111 -15.89 -3.47 9.85
C LEU A 111 -15.91 -2.63 11.13
N GLU A 112 -15.67 -3.24 12.30
CA GLU A 112 -15.55 -2.53 13.58
C GLU A 112 -14.37 -1.55 13.57
N LEU A 113 -13.22 -1.99 13.03
CA LEU A 113 -12.07 -1.13 12.82
C LEU A 113 -12.43 0.05 11.91
N GLY A 114 -13.09 -0.19 10.77
CA GLY A 114 -13.54 0.86 9.85
C GLY A 114 -14.41 1.92 10.54
N ARG A 115 -15.39 1.50 11.36
CA ARG A 115 -16.26 2.41 12.11
C ARG A 115 -15.49 3.26 13.11
N GLU A 116 -14.52 2.68 13.80
CA GLU A 116 -13.70 3.41 14.76
C GLU A 116 -12.76 4.40 14.06
N LEU A 117 -12.17 4.03 12.92
CA LEU A 117 -11.33 4.93 12.11
C LEU A 117 -12.14 6.13 11.60
N LYS A 118 -13.35 5.89 11.07
CA LYS A 118 -14.29 6.94 10.63
C LYS A 118 -14.61 7.90 11.77
N LYS A 119 -14.92 7.39 12.96
CA LYS A 119 -15.21 8.19 14.16
C LYS A 119 -14.03 9.08 14.57
N ARG A 120 -12.79 8.63 14.34
CA ARG A 120 -11.56 9.37 14.64
C ARG A 120 -11.10 10.30 13.51
N GLY A 121 -11.77 10.28 12.36
CA GLY A 121 -11.33 11.04 11.18
C GLY A 121 -10.05 10.50 10.54
N ILE A 122 -9.74 9.21 10.76
CA ILE A 122 -8.60 8.51 10.14
C ILE A 122 -9.11 7.80 8.89
N VAL A 123 -8.36 7.88 7.79
CA VAL A 123 -8.74 7.24 6.54
C VAL A 123 -8.65 5.72 6.69
N ALA A 124 -9.79 5.04 6.54
CA ALA A 124 -9.85 3.59 6.42
C ALA A 124 -9.69 3.20 4.93
N SER A 125 -8.63 2.45 4.63
CA SER A 125 -8.29 2.01 3.28
C SER A 125 -8.42 0.50 3.12
N ILE A 126 -9.01 0.08 2.01
CA ILE A 126 -9.21 -1.32 1.62
C ILE A 126 -7.91 -1.80 0.97
N ALA A 127 -7.29 -2.84 1.53
CA ALA A 127 -6.03 -3.39 1.01
C ALA A 127 -5.84 -4.87 1.37
N HIS A 128 -5.07 -5.59 0.55
CA HIS A 128 -4.69 -6.98 0.79
C HIS A 128 -5.87 -7.86 1.20
N THR A 129 -6.91 -7.82 0.38
CA THR A 129 -8.25 -8.33 0.68
C THR A 129 -8.79 -9.20 -0.45
N ASN A 130 -9.39 -10.33 -0.08
CA ASN A 130 -10.11 -11.21 -1.00
C ASN A 130 -11.62 -10.95 -0.99
N ALA A 131 -12.05 -9.77 -0.53
CA ALA A 131 -13.44 -9.34 -0.42
C ALA A 131 -14.23 -9.50 -1.74
N THR A 132 -15.50 -9.80 -1.61
CA THR A 132 -16.49 -9.70 -2.69
C THR A 132 -17.10 -8.31 -2.73
N TYR A 133 -17.83 -7.98 -3.79
CA TYR A 133 -18.60 -6.73 -3.88
C TYR A 133 -19.52 -6.49 -2.66
N GLN A 134 -20.14 -7.53 -2.09
CA GLN A 134 -21.00 -7.37 -0.91
C GLN A 134 -20.20 -6.99 0.33
N ASP A 135 -19.00 -7.54 0.49
CA ASP A 135 -18.09 -7.18 1.58
C ASP A 135 -17.61 -5.72 1.42
N ILE A 136 -17.38 -5.27 0.18
CA ILE A 136 -16.99 -3.88 -0.09
C ILE A 136 -18.14 -2.91 0.21
N LEU A 137 -19.39 -3.24 -0.13
CA LEU A 137 -20.54 -2.41 0.27
C LEU A 137 -20.63 -2.28 1.79
N ALA A 138 -20.42 -3.38 2.52
CA ALA A 138 -20.37 -3.35 3.98
C ALA A 138 -19.18 -2.52 4.52
N ALA A 139 -18.03 -2.58 3.85
CA ALA A 139 -16.87 -1.76 4.18
C ALA A 139 -17.14 -0.26 4.00
N VAL A 140 -17.76 0.13 2.89
CA VAL A 140 -18.14 1.53 2.64
C VAL A 140 -19.10 2.04 3.72
N ASP A 141 -20.13 1.26 4.07
CA ASP A 141 -21.06 1.60 5.16
C ASP A 141 -20.33 1.75 6.50
N ALA A 142 -19.38 0.84 6.78
CA ALA A 142 -18.53 0.87 7.97
C ALA A 142 -17.57 2.07 8.00
N GLY A 143 -17.28 2.71 6.86
CA GLY A 143 -16.47 3.94 6.79
C GLY A 143 -15.19 3.86 5.98
N TYR A 144 -14.98 2.79 5.21
CA TYR A 144 -13.88 2.72 4.24
C TYR A 144 -14.16 3.66 3.07
N THR A 145 -13.18 4.48 2.71
CA THR A 145 -13.31 5.52 1.66
C THR A 145 -12.15 5.52 0.67
N HIS A 146 -11.21 4.60 0.84
CA HIS A 146 -9.98 4.54 0.05
C HIS A 146 -9.60 3.09 -0.27
N VAL A 147 -8.83 2.91 -1.33
CA VAL A 147 -8.36 1.61 -1.81
C VAL A 147 -6.88 1.72 -2.13
N THR A 148 -6.04 0.99 -1.39
CA THR A 148 -4.57 1.05 -1.48
C THR A 148 -4.09 0.28 -2.71
N HIS A 149 -3.15 0.83 -3.50
CA HIS A 149 -2.50 0.20 -4.67
C HIS A 149 -3.39 -0.76 -5.50
N MET A 150 -4.43 -0.23 -6.13
CA MET A 150 -5.38 -1.01 -6.94
C MET A 150 -4.69 -2.03 -7.86
N TYR A 151 -5.25 -3.25 -7.90
CA TYR A 151 -4.73 -4.49 -8.52
C TYR A 151 -3.66 -5.24 -7.71
N SER A 152 -2.96 -4.61 -6.77
CA SER A 152 -1.99 -5.29 -5.91
C SER A 152 -2.67 -5.86 -4.67
N GLY A 153 -2.62 -7.19 -4.48
CA GLY A 153 -3.22 -7.83 -3.30
C GLY A 153 -4.74 -7.68 -3.23
N MET A 154 -5.44 -7.86 -4.35
CA MET A 154 -6.89 -7.69 -4.43
C MET A 154 -7.57 -8.81 -5.20
N SER A 155 -8.79 -9.14 -4.81
CA SER A 155 -9.69 -9.92 -5.64
C SER A 155 -10.13 -9.12 -6.87
N GLY A 156 -10.12 -9.78 -8.04
CA GLY A 156 -10.87 -9.34 -9.21
C GLY A 156 -12.11 -10.20 -9.43
N LEU A 157 -12.76 -10.02 -10.58
CA LEU A 157 -13.92 -10.81 -10.97
C LEU A 157 -13.55 -12.30 -11.02
N LYS A 158 -14.33 -13.10 -10.30
CA LYS A 158 -14.21 -14.56 -10.31
C LYS A 158 -15.48 -15.19 -10.86
N ARG A 159 -15.30 -16.28 -11.60
CA ARG A 159 -16.42 -17.14 -12.00
C ARG A 159 -16.57 -18.26 -10.97
N ILE A 160 -17.72 -18.31 -10.31
CA ILE A 160 -18.09 -19.38 -9.38
C ILE A 160 -19.28 -20.13 -9.98
N ASN A 161 -19.07 -21.38 -10.40
CA ASN A 161 -20.04 -22.15 -11.17
C ASN A 161 -20.49 -21.38 -12.45
N ALA A 162 -21.78 -21.05 -12.56
CA ALA A 162 -22.34 -20.28 -13.68
C ALA A 162 -22.34 -18.75 -13.43
N TYR A 163 -21.98 -18.30 -12.23
CA TYR A 163 -22.14 -16.92 -11.77
C TYR A 163 -20.85 -16.12 -11.85
N ARG A 164 -20.98 -14.80 -12.04
CA ARG A 164 -19.88 -13.84 -12.01
C ARG A 164 -19.98 -13.06 -10.71
N ILE A 165 -18.91 -13.08 -9.93
CA ILE A 165 -18.83 -12.40 -8.65
C ILE A 165 -17.75 -11.33 -8.79
N SER A 166 -18.16 -10.07 -8.68
CA SER A 166 -17.25 -8.92 -8.68
C SER A 166 -16.40 -8.92 -7.41
N GLY A 167 -15.11 -8.61 -7.56
CA GLY A 167 -14.15 -8.47 -6.48
C GLY A 167 -13.91 -7.01 -6.13
N VAL A 168 -12.80 -6.76 -5.42
CA VAL A 168 -12.37 -5.41 -5.01
C VAL A 168 -12.10 -4.53 -6.22
N ILE A 169 -11.43 -5.05 -7.25
CA ILE A 169 -11.08 -4.29 -8.47
C ILE A 169 -12.33 -3.69 -9.13
N GLU A 170 -13.35 -4.50 -9.39
CA GLU A 170 -14.58 -4.01 -10.02
C GLU A 170 -15.37 -3.08 -9.10
N SER A 171 -15.35 -3.34 -7.79
CA SER A 171 -16.02 -2.50 -6.79
C SER A 171 -15.41 -1.10 -6.74
N THR A 172 -14.08 -1.01 -6.76
CA THR A 172 -13.33 0.26 -6.75
C THR A 172 -13.65 1.13 -7.96
N LEU A 173 -13.83 0.53 -9.14
CA LEU A 173 -14.19 1.28 -10.36
C LEU A 173 -15.67 1.68 -10.40
N LEU A 174 -16.53 1.01 -9.63
CA LEU A 174 -17.98 1.17 -9.67
C LEU A 174 -18.50 2.16 -8.61
N LEU A 175 -17.86 2.23 -7.44
CA LEU A 175 -18.35 2.98 -6.28
C LEU A 175 -17.72 4.37 -6.19
N ASP A 176 -18.53 5.41 -6.34
CA ASP A 176 -18.11 6.82 -6.29
C ASP A 176 -17.62 7.26 -4.90
N GLU A 177 -17.98 6.49 -3.86
CA GLU A 177 -17.54 6.67 -2.47
C GLU A 177 -16.05 6.37 -2.27
N LEU A 178 -15.44 5.62 -3.18
CA LEU A 178 -14.06 5.19 -3.08
C LEU A 178 -13.12 6.07 -3.90
N THR A 179 -12.01 6.42 -3.26
CA THR A 179 -10.80 6.88 -3.96
C THR A 179 -9.81 5.72 -4.03
N THR A 180 -8.86 5.76 -4.95
CA THR A 180 -7.91 4.66 -5.12
C THR A 180 -6.50 5.12 -5.45
N GLU A 181 -5.52 4.29 -5.11
CA GLU A 181 -4.12 4.51 -5.44
C GLU A 181 -3.67 3.63 -6.60
N VAL A 182 -2.75 4.16 -7.41
CA VAL A 182 -2.15 3.44 -8.54
C VAL A 182 -0.63 3.56 -8.47
N ILE A 183 0.05 2.41 -8.55
CA ILE A 183 1.50 2.36 -8.73
C ILE A 183 1.79 2.42 -10.23
N ALA A 184 2.03 3.63 -10.72
CA ALA A 184 2.25 3.91 -12.14
C ALA A 184 3.74 3.76 -12.54
N ASP A 185 4.43 2.70 -12.10
CA ASP A 185 5.83 2.45 -12.45
C ASP A 185 6.03 1.65 -13.75
N GLY A 186 4.91 1.27 -14.37
CA GLY A 186 4.86 0.47 -15.58
C GLY A 186 5.08 -1.01 -15.35
N HIS A 187 5.44 -1.46 -14.14
CA HIS A 187 5.61 -2.88 -13.78
C HIS A 187 4.43 -3.42 -12.98
N HIS A 188 3.98 -2.68 -11.96
CA HIS A 188 2.83 -3.09 -11.16
C HIS A 188 1.56 -3.10 -12.01
N LEU A 189 1.43 -2.11 -12.89
CA LEU A 189 0.36 -2.04 -13.88
C LEU A 189 0.91 -1.77 -15.28
N PRO A 190 0.47 -2.54 -16.28
CA PRO A 190 0.76 -2.21 -17.67
C PRO A 190 -0.09 -1.01 -18.13
N PRO A 191 0.34 -0.30 -19.20
CA PRO A 191 -0.37 0.88 -19.71
C PRO A 191 -1.86 0.65 -20.01
N SER A 192 -2.28 -0.54 -20.45
CA SER A 192 -3.69 -0.81 -20.71
C SER A 192 -4.56 -0.76 -19.44
N LEU A 193 -4.06 -1.24 -18.30
CA LEU A 193 -4.81 -1.23 -17.04
C LEU A 193 -4.85 0.18 -16.44
N ILE A 194 -3.77 0.95 -16.54
CA ILE A 194 -3.77 2.37 -16.16
C ILE A 194 -4.81 3.14 -16.99
N LYS A 195 -4.85 2.91 -18.31
CA LYS A 195 -5.88 3.49 -19.19
C LYS A 195 -7.29 3.05 -18.82
N LEU A 196 -7.48 1.80 -18.42
CA LEU A 196 -8.78 1.29 -17.98
C LEU A 196 -9.24 2.01 -16.69
N ILE A 197 -8.36 2.17 -15.71
CA ILE A 197 -8.66 2.90 -14.47
C ILE A 197 -9.07 4.33 -14.78
N ILE A 198 -8.33 5.03 -15.64
CA ILE A 198 -8.64 6.42 -16.02
C ILE A 198 -9.97 6.53 -16.79
N LYS A 199 -10.30 5.51 -17.59
CA LYS A 199 -11.53 5.51 -18.40
C LYS A 199 -12.76 5.15 -17.59
N ALA A 200 -12.63 4.22 -16.65
CA ALA A 200 -13.73 3.72 -15.83
C ALA A 200 -13.95 4.55 -14.57
N GLY A 201 -12.86 4.92 -13.90
CA GLY A 201 -12.87 5.79 -12.72
C GLY A 201 -12.87 7.26 -13.10
N SER A 202 -13.26 8.11 -12.15
CA SER A 202 -13.11 9.55 -12.30
C SER A 202 -11.69 9.98 -11.94
N LEU A 203 -11.07 10.85 -12.75
CA LEU A 203 -9.68 11.27 -12.57
C LEU A 203 -9.40 11.92 -11.20
N ASP A 204 -10.40 12.58 -10.60
CA ASP A 204 -10.32 13.18 -9.26
C ASP A 204 -10.32 12.15 -8.12
N LYS A 205 -10.54 10.87 -8.43
CA LYS A 205 -10.58 9.76 -7.47
C LYS A 205 -9.34 8.88 -7.51
N VAL A 206 -8.40 9.14 -8.42
CA VAL A 206 -7.20 8.33 -8.62
C VAL A 206 -5.97 9.09 -8.16
N SER A 207 -5.23 8.50 -7.22
CA SER A 207 -3.97 9.02 -6.69
C SER A 207 -2.80 8.18 -7.18
N VAL A 208 -1.82 8.79 -7.86
CA VAL A 208 -0.56 8.10 -8.16
C VAL A 208 0.26 7.99 -6.88
N ILE A 209 0.74 6.79 -6.58
CA ILE A 209 1.69 6.53 -5.51
C ILE A 209 2.94 5.86 -6.06
N THR A 210 4.01 5.88 -5.27
CA THR A 210 5.21 5.11 -5.58
C THR A 210 5.14 3.71 -4.99
N ASP A 211 4.57 3.54 -3.79
CA ASP A 211 4.75 2.33 -2.97
C ASP A 211 6.25 1.92 -2.89
N ALA A 212 7.07 2.92 -2.58
CA ALA A 212 8.52 2.80 -2.67
C ALA A 212 9.07 2.04 -1.47
N MET A 213 9.96 1.09 -1.72
CA MET A 213 10.59 0.29 -0.67
C MET A 213 12.07 0.66 -0.42
N SER A 214 12.70 0.09 0.61
CA SER A 214 14.04 0.48 1.10
C SER A 214 15.16 0.39 0.04
N ALA A 215 15.00 -0.43 -1.00
CA ALA A 215 15.92 -0.54 -2.12
C ALA A 215 15.76 0.58 -3.18
N THR A 216 14.83 1.51 -3.00
CA THR A 216 14.64 2.65 -3.91
C THR A 216 15.92 3.46 -4.05
N GLY A 217 16.46 3.51 -5.28
CA GLY A 217 17.71 4.21 -5.59
C GLY A 217 18.99 3.45 -5.29
N LEU A 218 18.93 2.18 -4.85
CA LEU A 218 20.12 1.35 -4.58
C LEU A 218 20.61 0.56 -5.82
N GLY A 219 19.78 0.44 -6.85
CA GLY A 219 20.09 -0.31 -8.07
C GLY A 219 19.60 -1.77 -8.03
N PRO A 220 19.91 -2.57 -9.07
CA PRO A 220 19.54 -3.98 -9.12
C PRO A 220 20.39 -4.81 -8.14
N GLY A 221 19.80 -5.85 -7.56
CA GLY A 221 20.45 -6.70 -6.56
C GLY A 221 19.46 -7.45 -5.67
N GLU A 222 19.99 -8.23 -4.74
CA GLU A 222 19.20 -8.92 -3.72
C GLU A 222 19.17 -8.12 -2.42
N TYR A 223 17.99 -8.05 -1.79
CA TYR A 223 17.74 -7.29 -0.57
C TYR A 223 16.76 -8.06 0.34
N SER A 224 16.52 -7.55 1.54
CA SER A 224 15.50 -8.10 2.46
C SER A 224 14.50 -7.02 2.87
N ILE A 225 13.21 -7.36 2.90
CA ILE A 225 12.11 -6.48 3.31
C ILE A 225 11.14 -7.26 4.20
N GLY A 226 10.84 -6.76 5.40
CA GLY A 226 9.90 -7.43 6.31
C GLY A 226 10.27 -8.88 6.69
N GLY A 227 11.55 -9.24 6.57
CA GLY A 227 12.04 -10.62 6.76
C GLY A 227 11.88 -11.52 5.53
N LEU A 228 11.53 -10.97 4.37
CA LEU A 228 11.43 -11.67 3.09
C LEU A 228 12.59 -11.28 2.17
N ASP A 229 13.18 -12.27 1.51
CA ASP A 229 14.22 -12.03 0.51
C ASP A 229 13.60 -11.61 -0.83
N ILE A 230 14.18 -10.57 -1.43
CA ILE A 230 13.71 -9.95 -2.66
C ILE A 230 14.84 -9.74 -3.66
N VAL A 231 14.46 -9.56 -4.91
CA VAL A 231 15.34 -9.14 -6.00
C VAL A 231 14.80 -7.86 -6.65
N VAL A 232 15.69 -6.91 -6.91
CA VAL A 232 15.45 -5.73 -7.75
C VAL A 232 16.07 -6.01 -9.12
N GLU A 233 15.24 -6.03 -10.15
CA GLU A 233 15.65 -6.37 -11.52
C GLU A 233 14.77 -5.65 -12.56
N ALA A 234 15.21 -5.64 -13.83
CA ALA A 234 14.45 -5.07 -14.95
C ALA A 234 13.62 -6.12 -15.70
N ASN A 235 13.80 -7.41 -15.37
CA ASN A 235 13.16 -8.51 -16.07
C ASN A 235 11.64 -8.34 -16.07
N ILE A 236 11.05 -8.45 -17.26
CA ILE A 236 9.60 -8.36 -17.48
C ILE A 236 9.14 -9.65 -18.15
N ALA A 237 7.92 -10.10 -17.84
CA ALA A 237 7.34 -11.28 -18.50
C ALA A 237 7.09 -11.01 -19.99
N GLU A 238 7.24 -12.02 -20.85
CA GLU A 238 7.11 -11.87 -22.30
C GLU A 238 5.73 -11.32 -22.71
N GLU A 239 4.68 -11.69 -21.97
CA GLU A 239 3.30 -11.29 -22.23
C GLU A 239 2.96 -9.87 -21.73
N PHE A 240 3.90 -9.20 -21.07
CA PHE A 240 3.67 -7.90 -20.46
C PHE A 240 3.89 -6.75 -21.45
N GLU A 241 3.15 -5.67 -21.30
CA GLU A 241 2.98 -4.66 -22.36
C GLU A 241 4.18 -3.73 -22.59
N ILE A 242 5.13 -3.69 -21.66
CA ILE A 242 6.29 -2.81 -21.74
C ILE A 242 7.56 -3.61 -22.04
N PRO A 243 8.50 -3.06 -22.82
CA PRO A 243 9.80 -3.70 -23.02
C PRO A 243 10.63 -3.62 -21.75
N GLU A 244 11.59 -4.54 -21.64
CA GLU A 244 12.69 -4.39 -20.69
C GLU A 244 13.52 -3.15 -21.04
N VAL A 245 13.71 -2.28 -20.05
CA VAL A 245 14.47 -1.04 -20.19
C VAL A 245 15.44 -0.93 -19.03
N GLU A 246 16.74 -0.82 -19.33
CA GLU A 246 17.76 -0.60 -18.32
C GLU A 246 17.44 0.66 -17.50
N GLY A 247 17.57 0.54 -16.17
CA GLY A 247 17.17 1.61 -15.26
C GLY A 247 15.67 1.65 -14.94
N ASN A 248 14.82 0.81 -15.54
CA ASN A 248 13.47 0.51 -15.05
C ASN A 248 13.49 -0.76 -14.22
N TYR A 249 13.45 -0.62 -12.90
CA TYR A 249 13.52 -1.75 -11.99
C TYR A 249 12.27 -1.83 -11.12
N VAL A 250 11.98 -3.04 -10.65
CA VAL A 250 10.92 -3.31 -9.67
C VAL A 250 11.42 -4.36 -8.67
N ALA A 251 10.95 -4.29 -7.43
CA ALA A 251 11.26 -5.29 -6.43
C ALA A 251 10.25 -6.46 -6.52
N LYS A 252 10.74 -7.69 -6.49
CA LYS A 252 9.94 -8.92 -6.47
C LYS A 252 10.43 -9.84 -5.37
N LEU A 253 9.56 -10.71 -4.85
CA LEU A 253 10.02 -11.86 -4.06
C LEU A 253 10.99 -12.70 -4.91
N LEU A 254 11.94 -13.41 -4.29
CA LEU A 254 12.86 -14.28 -5.04
C LEU A 254 12.14 -15.32 -5.91
N ALA A 255 10.98 -15.80 -5.46
CA ALA A 255 10.11 -16.71 -6.21
C ALA A 255 9.40 -16.06 -7.42
N ARG A 256 9.41 -14.71 -7.52
CA ARG A 256 8.79 -13.91 -8.59
C ARG A 256 7.28 -14.14 -8.75
N ASP A 257 6.62 -14.59 -7.68
CA ASP A 257 5.17 -14.81 -7.60
C ASP A 257 4.42 -13.57 -7.06
N ALA A 258 5.14 -12.58 -6.52
CA ALA A 258 4.59 -11.28 -6.13
C ALA A 258 5.62 -10.16 -6.28
N PHE A 259 5.13 -8.94 -6.54
CA PHE A 259 5.89 -7.72 -6.35
C PHE A 259 6.07 -7.45 -4.85
N ALA A 260 7.25 -6.93 -4.49
CA ALA A 260 7.60 -6.54 -3.13
C ALA A 260 7.52 -5.02 -2.88
N GLY A 261 7.08 -4.27 -3.88
CA GLY A 261 7.01 -2.81 -3.89
C GLY A 261 7.75 -2.23 -5.10
N SER A 262 7.57 -0.94 -5.33
CA SER A 262 8.30 -0.24 -6.37
C SER A 262 9.66 0.23 -5.88
N VAL A 263 10.56 0.47 -6.84
CA VAL A 263 11.78 1.28 -6.62
C VAL A 263 11.74 2.57 -7.44
N ALA A 264 10.56 2.94 -7.95
CA ALA A 264 10.32 4.17 -8.68
C ALA A 264 10.11 5.36 -7.73
N THR A 265 10.62 6.52 -8.12
CA THR A 265 10.29 7.80 -7.50
C THR A 265 9.13 8.49 -8.25
N MET A 266 8.50 9.50 -7.63
CA MET A 266 7.28 10.12 -8.16
C MET A 266 7.44 10.69 -9.57
N ASN A 267 8.56 11.35 -9.88
CA ASN A 267 8.92 11.84 -11.22
C ASN A 267 8.97 10.75 -12.31
N ARG A 268 9.11 9.47 -11.93
CA ARG A 268 8.98 8.35 -12.85
C ARG A 268 7.50 7.95 -12.99
N CYS A 269 6.79 7.85 -11.87
CA CYS A 269 5.40 7.41 -11.84
C CYS A 269 4.47 8.32 -12.66
N VAL A 270 4.74 9.64 -12.71
CA VAL A 270 3.91 10.60 -13.47
C VAL A 270 4.24 10.68 -14.96
N LYS A 271 5.20 9.89 -15.47
CA LYS A 271 5.58 9.89 -16.90
C LYS A 271 4.90 8.80 -17.72
N ILE A 272 4.30 7.81 -17.06
CA ILE A 272 3.77 6.58 -17.66
C ILE A 272 2.29 6.73 -18.00
#